data_AF-A0A7K8GQW3-F1
#
_entry.id   AF-A0A7K8GQW3-F1
#
_cell.length_a   1.000
_cell.length_b   1.000
_cell.length_c   1.000
_cell.angle_alpha   90.00
_cell.angle_beta   90.00
_cell.angle_gamma   90.00
#
_symmetry.space_group_name_H-M   'P 1'
#
loop_
_entity.id
_entity.type
_entity.pdbx_description
1 polymer ?
#
loop_
_entity_poly.entity_id
_entity_poly.type
_entity_poly.pdbx_seq_one_letter_code
_entity_poly.pdbx_strand_id
1 'polypeptide(L)'
;MFHLFSHCWSWLQAIQEPIRKVTLLVMGLDNAGKTSVIMDIERALAGEVLPAAQPGQSRLRVDRFEVTLVELPGGQRSRSAWRSRYSEAHGLLFVLDSADLARMEEARKVLSRVLSHADVSGKPLLLLANKQDAAAALLPCELIERLCLERLVNENRSPCRIEPCVAKRVPPAGPARATLQGLRWLLRAAA
;
A
#
# COMPACT_ATOMS: atom_id res chain seq x y z
N MET A 1 -28.90 -6.23 -36.57
CA MET A 1 -28.34 -7.50 -36.03
C MET A 1 -26.83 -7.37 -35.70
N PHE A 2 -26.32 -6.18 -35.33
CA PHE A 2 -24.88 -5.93 -35.09
C PHE A 2 -24.51 -5.55 -33.63
N HIS A 3 -25.50 -5.34 -32.75
CA HIS A 3 -25.23 -4.91 -31.37
C HIS A 3 -24.82 -6.05 -30.42
N LEU A 4 -25.22 -7.30 -30.70
CA LEU A 4 -24.90 -8.46 -29.85
C LEU A 4 -23.42 -8.88 -29.91
N PHE A 5 -22.72 -8.62 -31.01
CA PHE A 5 -21.32 -9.02 -31.17
C PHE A 5 -20.31 -8.11 -30.45
N SER A 6 -20.66 -6.83 -30.24
CA SER A 6 -19.76 -5.87 -29.56
C SER A 6 -19.59 -6.17 -28.06
N HIS A 7 -20.64 -6.69 -27.42
CA HIS A 7 -20.63 -7.04 -26.00
C HIS A 7 -19.91 -8.35 -25.72
N CYS A 8 -20.00 -9.35 -26.61
CA CYS A 8 -19.21 -10.58 -26.49
C CYS A 8 -17.72 -10.33 -26.70
N TRP A 9 -17.35 -9.40 -27.60
CA TRP A 9 -15.94 -9.09 -27.90
C TRP A 9 -15.23 -8.38 -26.74
N SER A 10 -15.89 -7.41 -26.10
CA SER A 10 -15.38 -6.76 -24.89
C SER A 10 -15.28 -7.73 -23.70
N TRP A 11 -16.21 -8.69 -23.60
CA TRP A 11 -16.13 -9.78 -22.61
C TRP A 11 -14.98 -10.75 -22.90
N LEU A 12 -14.76 -11.13 -24.17
CA LEU A 12 -13.62 -11.95 -24.61
C LEU A 12 -12.27 -11.25 -24.42
N GLN A 13 -12.19 -9.94 -24.64
CA GLN A 13 -10.99 -9.15 -24.34
C GLN A 13 -10.73 -9.04 -22.84
N ALA A 14 -11.76 -8.91 -22.01
CA ALA A 14 -11.63 -8.93 -20.55
C ALA A 14 -11.13 -10.28 -20.01
N ILE A 15 -11.40 -11.39 -20.71
CA ILE A 15 -10.88 -12.73 -20.41
C ILE A 15 -9.40 -12.88 -20.82
N GLN A 16 -8.88 -12.01 -21.69
CA GLN A 16 -7.53 -12.11 -22.28
C GLN A 16 -6.48 -11.14 -21.74
N GLU A 17 -6.80 -10.28 -20.76
CA GLU A 17 -5.78 -9.35 -20.27
C GLU A 17 -4.61 -10.10 -19.56
N PRO A 18 -3.36 -9.85 -19.98
CA PRO A 18 -2.21 -10.56 -19.44
C PRO A 18 -2.02 -10.23 -17.95
N ILE A 19 -1.51 -11.21 -17.21
CA ILE A 19 -1.13 -11.01 -15.81
C ILE A 19 -0.06 -9.93 -15.73
N ARG A 20 -0.32 -8.89 -14.93
CA ARG A 20 0.65 -7.81 -14.70
C ARG A 20 1.39 -8.04 -13.39
N LYS A 21 2.72 -7.95 -13.43
CA LYS A 21 3.57 -8.04 -12.24
C LYS A 21 3.75 -6.65 -11.64
N VAL A 22 3.46 -6.51 -10.35
CA VAL A 22 3.52 -5.23 -9.64
C VAL A 22 4.31 -5.42 -8.35
N THR A 23 5.33 -4.58 -8.14
CA THR A 23 6.11 -4.56 -6.90
C THR A 23 5.68 -3.36 -6.07
N LEU A 24 5.22 -3.58 -4.84
CA LEU A 24 4.85 -2.54 -3.90
C LEU A 24 5.83 -2.51 -2.74
N LEU A 25 6.34 -1.33 -2.41
CA LEU A 25 7.16 -1.16 -1.22
C LEU A 25 6.27 -0.89 -0.01
N VAL A 26 6.34 -1.76 1.00
CA VAL A 26 5.64 -1.58 2.27
C VAL A 26 6.57 -0.82 3.22
N MET A 27 6.21 0.42 3.52
CA MET A 27 7.04 1.39 4.24
C MET A 27 6.29 2.02 5.42
N GLY A 28 7.01 2.71 6.28
CA GLY A 28 6.47 3.33 7.49
C GLY A 28 7.42 3.21 8.67
N LEU A 29 7.18 3.99 9.73
CA LEU A 29 8.00 3.95 10.94
C LEU A 29 7.99 2.55 11.58
N ASP A 30 9.01 2.25 12.37
CA ASP A 30 9.00 1.09 13.25
C ASP A 30 7.77 1.12 14.16
N ASN A 31 7.27 -0.08 14.47
CA ASN A 31 6.05 -0.29 15.25
C ASN A 31 4.73 0.23 14.63
N ALA A 32 4.75 0.75 13.39
CA ALA A 32 3.53 1.18 12.70
C ALA A 32 2.57 0.04 12.32
N GLY A 33 3.05 -1.21 12.29
CA GLY A 33 2.25 -2.40 11.98
C GLY A 33 2.39 -2.93 10.56
N LYS A 34 3.48 -2.61 9.85
CA LYS A 34 3.79 -3.10 8.48
C LYS A 34 3.64 -4.63 8.34
N THR A 35 4.37 -5.40 9.14
CA THR A 35 4.31 -6.87 9.12
C THR A 35 2.89 -7.38 9.38
N SER A 36 2.16 -6.75 10.32
CA SER A 36 0.78 -7.11 10.63
C SER A 36 -0.16 -6.87 9.46
N VAL A 37 -0.02 -5.73 8.76
CA VAL A 37 -0.78 -5.44 7.54
C VAL A 37 -0.52 -6.49 6.47
N ILE A 38 0.74 -6.87 6.24
CA ILE A 38 1.11 -7.90 5.25
C ILE A 38 0.45 -9.23 5.60
N MET A 39 0.61 -9.69 6.86
CA MET A 39 0.01 -10.92 7.35
C MET A 39 -1.52 -10.93 7.23
N ASP A 40 -2.15 -9.78 7.45
CA ASP A 40 -3.60 -9.67 7.28
C ASP A 40 -3.98 -9.78 5.80
N ILE A 41 -3.30 -9.05 4.90
CA ILE A 41 -3.51 -9.17 3.45
C ILE A 41 -3.36 -10.62 2.99
N GLU A 42 -2.28 -11.30 3.39
CA GLU A 42 -2.04 -12.72 3.09
C GLU A 42 -3.17 -13.60 3.61
N ARG A 43 -3.67 -13.35 4.82
CA ARG A 43 -4.75 -14.16 5.41
C ARG A 43 -6.08 -14.00 4.67
N ALA A 44 -6.46 -12.78 4.27
CA ALA A 44 -7.67 -12.62 3.45
C ALA A 44 -7.55 -13.23 2.07
N LEU A 45 -6.32 -13.35 1.56
CA LEU A 45 -6.02 -13.85 0.24
C LEU A 45 -5.31 -15.21 0.32
N ALA A 46 -5.61 -16.03 1.33
CA ALA A 46 -4.88 -17.25 1.63
C ALA A 46 -4.81 -18.23 0.45
N GLY A 47 -5.84 -18.26 -0.42
CA GLY A 47 -5.86 -19.08 -1.64
C GLY A 47 -5.07 -18.51 -2.83
N GLU A 48 -4.58 -17.27 -2.72
CA GLU A 48 -3.89 -16.52 -3.77
C GLU A 48 -2.42 -16.25 -3.41
N VAL A 49 -1.95 -16.69 -2.24
CA VAL A 49 -0.54 -16.54 -1.83
C VAL A 49 0.34 -17.43 -2.71
N LEU A 50 1.40 -16.84 -3.25
CA LEU A 50 2.38 -17.49 -4.11
C LEU A 50 3.69 -17.73 -3.33
N PRO A 51 4.53 -18.69 -3.74
CA PRO A 51 5.82 -18.92 -3.10
C PRO A 51 6.70 -17.66 -3.10
N ALA A 52 7.10 -17.20 -1.92
CA ALA A 52 8.01 -16.07 -1.77
C ALA A 52 9.39 -16.41 -2.32
N ALA A 53 9.97 -15.53 -3.14
CA ALA A 53 11.29 -15.76 -3.73
C ALA A 53 12.46 -15.30 -2.83
N GLN A 54 12.22 -14.37 -1.91
CA GLN A 54 13.25 -13.76 -1.07
C GLN A 54 12.71 -13.45 0.34
N PRO A 55 13.55 -13.47 1.38
CA PRO A 55 13.16 -13.04 2.72
C PRO A 55 12.63 -11.61 2.73
N GLY A 56 11.56 -11.36 3.49
CA GLY A 56 10.91 -10.04 3.56
C GLY A 56 10.06 -9.68 2.34
N GLN A 57 9.81 -10.64 1.44
CA GLN A 57 8.85 -10.48 0.35
C GLN A 57 7.64 -11.40 0.56
N SER A 58 6.46 -10.84 0.33
CA SER A 58 5.23 -11.61 0.17
C SER A 58 4.78 -11.53 -1.27
N ARG A 59 4.43 -12.68 -1.86
CA ARG A 59 3.88 -12.74 -3.22
C ARG A 59 2.45 -13.23 -3.15
N LEU A 60 1.57 -12.54 -3.85
CA LEU A 60 0.16 -12.88 -3.87
C LEU A 60 -0.46 -12.49 -5.21
N ARG A 61 -1.56 -13.15 -5.54
CA ARG A 61 -2.39 -12.80 -6.68
C ARG A 61 -3.59 -11.97 -6.22
N VAL A 62 -3.82 -10.86 -6.90
CA VAL A 62 -4.96 -9.97 -6.64
C VAL A 62 -5.59 -9.63 -7.98
N ASP A 63 -6.79 -10.14 -8.23
CA ASP A 63 -7.47 -9.99 -9.51
C ASP A 63 -6.52 -10.43 -10.67
N ARG A 64 -6.14 -9.52 -11.58
CA ARG A 64 -5.20 -9.78 -12.70
C ARG A 64 -3.72 -9.50 -12.39
N PHE A 65 -3.39 -9.20 -11.14
CA PHE A 65 -2.06 -8.77 -10.73
C PHE A 65 -1.32 -9.87 -9.97
N GLU A 66 -0.05 -10.08 -10.30
CA GLU A 66 0.91 -10.79 -9.46
C GLU A 66 1.68 -9.74 -8.66
N VAL A 67 1.38 -9.64 -7.36
CA VAL A 67 1.85 -8.57 -6.49
C VAL A 67 2.99 -9.09 -5.64
N THR A 68 4.12 -8.37 -5.65
CA THR A 68 5.23 -8.57 -4.70
C THR A 68 5.21 -7.42 -3.70
N LEU A 69 4.86 -7.72 -2.45
CA LEU A 69 5.00 -6.79 -1.32
C LEU A 69 6.41 -6.93 -0.75
N VAL A 70 7.18 -5.85 -0.75
CA VAL A 70 8.54 -5.82 -0.18
C VAL A 70 8.50 -5.03 1.13
N GLU A 71 8.63 -5.71 2.27
CA GLU A 71 8.66 -5.04 3.57
C GLU A 71 10.02 -4.36 3.79
N LEU A 72 9.99 -3.05 4.04
CA LEU A 72 11.20 -2.30 4.39
C LEU A 72 11.28 -2.05 5.91
N PRO A 73 12.45 -2.30 6.55
CA PRO A 73 12.61 -2.08 7.99
C PRO A 73 12.35 -0.63 8.41
N GLY A 74 11.50 -0.44 9.41
CA GLY A 74 11.02 0.88 9.86
C GLY A 74 11.96 1.65 10.78
N GLY A 75 12.98 1.01 11.34
CA GLY A 75 13.86 1.63 12.34
C GLY A 75 14.70 2.74 11.74
N GLN A 76 14.88 3.84 12.46
CA GLN A 76 15.54 5.07 11.97
C GLN A 76 16.89 4.80 11.26
N ARG A 77 17.73 3.91 11.83
CA ARG A 77 19.05 3.55 11.26
C ARG A 77 18.96 2.75 9.96
N SER A 78 17.88 2.00 9.76
CA SER A 78 17.69 1.14 8.59
C SER A 78 17.08 1.88 7.39
N ARG A 79 16.48 3.07 7.60
CA ARG A 79 15.78 3.82 6.54
C ARG A 79 16.71 4.41 5.48
N SER A 80 18.02 4.39 5.69
CA SER A 80 19.02 4.77 4.67
C SER A 80 19.04 3.77 3.51
N ALA A 81 18.80 2.49 3.81
CA ALA A 81 18.83 1.41 2.83
C ALA A 81 17.59 1.37 1.92
N TRP A 82 16.50 2.10 2.23
CA TRP A 82 15.28 2.06 1.43
C TRP A 82 15.50 2.51 -0.02
N ARG A 83 16.42 3.45 -0.23
CA ARG A 83 16.71 4.04 -1.54
C ARG A 83 17.12 3.01 -2.58
N SER A 84 17.80 1.94 -2.17
CA SER A 84 18.24 0.90 -3.11
C SER A 84 17.07 0.11 -3.73
N ARG A 85 15.86 0.22 -3.16
CA ARG A 85 14.66 -0.51 -3.60
C ARG A 85 13.66 0.37 -4.35
N TYR A 86 13.87 1.69 -4.41
CA TYR A 86 12.89 2.64 -4.97
C TYR A 86 12.65 2.45 -6.47
N SER A 87 13.70 2.15 -7.23
CA SER A 87 13.59 1.91 -8.68
C SER A 87 12.72 0.69 -9.01
N GLU A 88 12.69 -0.31 -8.13
CA GLU A 88 11.87 -1.53 -8.28
C GLU A 88 10.38 -1.30 -7.99
N ALA A 89 10.03 -0.21 -7.30
CA ALA A 89 8.66 0.06 -6.87
C ALA A 89 7.76 0.45 -8.06
N HIS A 90 6.54 -0.06 -8.10
CA HIS A 90 5.49 0.43 -8.99
C HIS A 90 4.52 1.35 -8.22
N GLY A 91 4.40 1.13 -6.90
CA GLY A 91 3.60 1.94 -5.99
C GLY A 91 4.06 1.74 -4.54
N LEU A 92 3.57 2.59 -3.65
CA LEU A 92 3.95 2.59 -2.24
C LEU A 92 2.76 2.24 -1.36
N LEU A 93 2.97 1.39 -0.37
CA LEU A 93 2.03 1.13 0.70
C LEU A 93 2.67 1.64 2.00
N PHE A 94 2.25 2.82 2.45
CA PHE A 94 2.79 3.46 3.65
C PHE A 94 1.87 3.20 4.84
N VAL A 95 2.36 2.42 5.81
CA VAL A 95 1.65 2.12 7.05
C VAL A 95 1.99 3.14 8.12
N LEU A 96 0.99 3.84 8.62
CA LEU A 96 1.10 4.85 9.66
C LEU A 96 0.40 4.36 10.93
N ASP A 97 1.06 4.55 12.08
CA ASP A 97 0.38 4.44 13.37
C ASP A 97 -0.46 5.69 13.62
N SER A 98 -1.77 5.58 13.55
CA SER A 98 -2.67 6.73 13.69
C SER A 98 -2.77 7.22 15.13
N ALA A 99 -2.34 6.42 16.10
CA ALA A 99 -2.39 6.75 17.53
C ALA A 99 -1.07 7.32 18.07
N ASP A 100 0.00 7.29 17.28
CA ASP A 100 1.33 7.78 17.68
C ASP A 100 1.51 9.26 17.35
N LEU A 101 0.84 10.11 18.12
CA LEU A 101 0.87 11.56 17.94
C LEU A 101 2.29 12.14 18.09
N ALA A 102 3.10 11.55 18.96
CA ALA A 102 4.46 12.01 19.26
C ALA A 102 5.39 11.88 18.05
N ARG A 103 5.20 10.86 17.21
CA ARG A 103 6.02 10.61 16.02
C ARG A 103 5.36 11.04 14.71
N MET A 104 4.25 11.78 14.76
CA MET A 104 3.56 12.24 13.56
C MET A 104 4.45 13.15 12.68
N GLU A 105 5.22 14.04 13.28
CA GLU A 105 6.17 14.90 12.55
C GLU A 105 7.34 14.10 11.95
N GLU A 106 7.79 13.04 12.64
CA GLU A 106 8.78 12.12 12.09
C GLU A 106 8.21 11.38 10.86
N ALA A 107 6.98 10.88 10.96
CA ALA A 107 6.29 10.22 9.86
C ALA A 107 6.14 11.14 8.65
N ARG A 108 5.74 12.40 8.88
CA ARG A 108 5.64 13.43 7.84
C ARG A 108 6.97 13.66 7.14
N LYS A 109 8.06 13.85 7.89
CA LYS A 109 9.41 14.03 7.33
C LYS A 109 9.88 12.82 6.53
N VAL A 110 9.62 11.61 7.02
CA VAL A 110 9.97 10.37 6.33
C VAL A 110 9.18 10.24 5.03
N LEU A 111 7.86 10.43 5.07
CA LEU A 111 6.99 10.37 3.89
C LEU A 111 7.42 11.42 2.86
N SER A 112 7.69 12.65 3.31
CA SER A 112 8.15 13.72 2.43
C SER A 112 9.45 13.38 1.71
N ARG A 113 10.46 12.89 2.46
CA ARG A 113 11.74 12.44 1.89
C ARG A 113 11.61 11.27 0.92
N VAL A 114 10.63 10.40 1.14
CA VAL A 114 10.35 9.26 0.25
C VAL A 114 9.73 9.77 -1.05
N LEU A 115 8.66 10.55 -0.98
CA LEU A 115 7.92 11.04 -2.15
C LEU A 115 8.75 12.00 -3.01
N SER A 116 9.67 12.76 -2.41
CA SER A 116 10.56 13.68 -3.13
C SER A 116 11.70 12.98 -3.88
N HIS A 117 11.86 11.66 -3.75
CA HIS A 117 12.92 10.95 -4.45
C HIS A 117 12.55 10.76 -5.94
N ALA A 118 13.51 10.94 -6.85
CA ALA A 118 13.27 10.86 -8.29
C ALA A 118 12.64 9.52 -8.72
N ASP A 119 13.15 8.40 -8.17
CA ASP A 119 12.59 7.06 -8.42
C ASP A 119 11.22 6.80 -7.78
N VAL A 120 10.68 7.73 -6.99
CA VAL A 120 9.41 7.55 -6.27
C VAL A 120 8.36 8.56 -6.72
N SER A 121 8.77 9.78 -7.07
CA SER A 121 7.89 10.82 -7.59
C SER A 121 7.05 10.29 -8.76
N GLY A 122 5.77 10.62 -8.78
CA GLY A 122 4.81 10.12 -9.76
C GLY A 122 4.20 8.75 -9.43
N LYS A 123 4.81 7.94 -8.56
CA LYS A 123 4.26 6.63 -8.18
C LYS A 123 3.08 6.80 -7.21
N PRO A 124 2.02 5.99 -7.32
CA PRO A 124 0.87 6.07 -6.44
C PRO A 124 1.20 5.62 -5.01
N LEU A 125 0.50 6.22 -4.05
CA LEU A 125 0.63 6.01 -2.62
C LEU A 125 -0.69 5.55 -2.02
N LEU A 126 -0.69 4.38 -1.38
CA LEU A 126 -1.72 3.99 -0.42
C LEU A 126 -1.21 4.25 0.98
N LEU A 127 -1.83 5.18 1.70
CA LEU A 127 -1.58 5.41 3.11
C LEU A 127 -2.57 4.60 3.94
N LEU A 128 -2.08 3.63 4.69
CA LEU A 128 -2.89 2.89 5.65
C LEU A 128 -2.79 3.55 7.01
N ALA A 129 -3.88 4.17 7.44
CA ALA A 129 -4.05 4.74 8.77
C ALA A 129 -4.35 3.59 9.74
N ASN A 130 -3.31 2.94 10.25
CA ASN A 130 -3.41 1.75 11.09
C ASN A 130 -3.69 2.09 12.56
N LYS A 131 -4.13 1.08 13.32
CA LYS A 131 -4.46 1.13 14.75
C LYS A 131 -5.67 2.02 15.07
N GLN A 132 -6.67 2.02 14.18
CA GLN A 132 -7.93 2.76 14.35
C GLN A 132 -8.80 2.24 15.50
N ASP A 133 -8.41 1.14 16.15
CA ASP A 133 -9.00 0.63 17.39
C ASP A 133 -8.48 1.35 18.65
N ALA A 134 -7.40 2.12 18.56
CA ALA A 134 -6.87 2.87 19.68
C ALA A 134 -7.68 4.16 19.92
N ALA A 135 -7.91 4.49 21.20
CA ALA A 135 -8.70 5.66 21.59
C ALA A 135 -8.12 7.00 21.10
N ALA A 136 -6.79 7.08 20.93
CA ALA A 136 -6.09 8.26 20.44
C ALA A 136 -5.86 8.26 18.92
N ALA A 137 -6.44 7.31 18.18
CA ALA A 137 -6.24 7.20 16.74
C ALA A 137 -6.86 8.40 16.00
N LEU A 138 -6.04 9.07 15.20
CA LEU A 138 -6.50 10.12 14.31
C LEU A 138 -7.31 9.54 13.14
N LEU A 139 -8.39 10.23 12.80
CA LEU A 139 -9.19 9.94 11.61
C LEU A 139 -8.42 10.32 10.33
N PRO A 140 -8.78 9.74 9.17
CA PRO A 140 -8.14 10.07 7.91
C PRO A 140 -8.09 11.57 7.56
N CYS A 141 -9.15 12.34 7.88
CA CYS A 141 -9.17 13.79 7.66
C CYS A 141 -8.11 14.52 8.50
N GLU A 142 -7.96 14.17 9.77
CA GLU A 142 -6.96 14.76 10.66
C GLU A 142 -5.54 14.41 10.21
N LEU A 143 -5.34 13.19 9.69
CA LEU A 143 -4.07 12.76 9.13
C LEU A 143 -3.68 13.54 7.87
N ILE A 144 -4.66 13.89 7.02
CA ILE A 144 -4.42 14.73 5.84
C ILE A 144 -3.83 16.08 6.26
N GLU A 145 -4.41 16.71 7.29
CA GLU A 145 -3.93 17.99 7.82
C GLU A 145 -2.55 17.86 8.47
N ARG A 146 -2.40 16.91 9.40
CA ARG A 146 -1.16 16.71 10.19
C ARG A 146 0.05 16.35 9.32
N LEU A 147 -0.17 15.60 8.25
CA LEU A 147 0.90 15.24 7.32
C LEU A 147 1.09 16.27 6.20
N CYS A 148 0.23 17.30 6.12
CA CYS A 148 0.13 18.20 4.98
C CYS A 148 0.01 17.40 3.66
N LEU A 149 -0.80 16.34 3.68
CA LEU A 149 -0.76 15.26 2.70
C LEU A 149 -1.09 15.77 1.30
N GLU A 150 -2.13 16.61 1.15
CA GLU A 150 -2.52 17.19 -0.14
C GLU A 150 -1.37 17.93 -0.82
N ARG A 151 -0.70 18.82 -0.07
CA ARG A 151 0.45 19.57 -0.58
C ARG A 151 1.55 18.61 -1.02
N LEU A 152 1.88 17.66 -0.15
CA LEU A 152 2.98 16.74 -0.36
C LEU A 152 2.77 15.84 -1.58
N VAL A 153 1.56 15.30 -1.76
CA VAL A 153 1.27 14.39 -2.87
C VAL A 153 1.16 15.14 -4.20
N ASN A 154 0.66 16.38 -4.19
CA ASN A 154 0.60 17.24 -5.37
C ASN A 154 1.99 17.70 -5.83
N GLU A 155 2.85 18.14 -4.91
CA GLU A 155 4.24 18.52 -5.20
C GLU A 155 5.02 17.38 -5.88
N ASN A 156 4.77 16.14 -5.44
CA ASN A 156 5.47 14.95 -5.94
C ASN A 156 4.71 14.19 -7.02
N ARG A 157 3.55 14.70 -7.47
CA ARG A 157 2.68 14.11 -8.50
C ARG A 157 2.26 12.67 -8.21
N SER A 158 2.16 12.29 -6.94
CA SER A 158 1.84 10.93 -6.51
C SER A 158 0.35 10.81 -6.22
N PRO A 159 -0.46 10.10 -7.04
CA PRO A 159 -1.85 9.83 -6.68
C PRO A 159 -1.92 9.17 -5.31
N CYS A 160 -2.79 9.66 -4.43
CA CYS A 160 -2.84 9.19 -3.05
C CYS A 160 -4.24 8.75 -2.63
N ARG A 161 -4.32 7.65 -1.90
CA ARG A 161 -5.53 7.20 -1.21
C ARG A 161 -5.18 6.87 0.23
N ILE A 162 -6.04 7.28 1.15
CA ILE A 162 -5.95 6.92 2.57
C ILE A 162 -7.04 5.93 2.92
N GLU A 163 -6.71 4.89 3.67
CA GLU A 163 -7.68 3.92 4.19
C GLU A 163 -7.45 3.68 5.69
N PRO A 164 -8.51 3.76 6.52
CA PRO A 164 -8.42 3.33 7.90
C PRO A 164 -8.26 1.81 7.98
N CYS A 165 -7.38 1.33 8.85
CA CYS A 165 -7.24 -0.10 9.09
C CYS A 165 -6.89 -0.42 10.55
N VAL A 166 -7.15 -1.68 10.90
CA VAL A 166 -6.77 -2.27 12.18
C VAL A 166 -6.08 -3.58 11.87
N ALA A 167 -4.76 -3.56 11.82
CA ALA A 167 -3.98 -4.75 11.56
C ALA A 167 -3.64 -5.48 12.85
N LYS A 168 -3.96 -6.78 12.94
CA LYS A 168 -3.76 -7.58 14.16
C LYS A 168 -2.89 -8.79 13.87
N ARG A 169 -1.93 -9.08 14.77
CA ARG A 169 -1.10 -10.31 14.66
C ARG A 169 -1.90 -11.59 14.93
N VAL A 170 -3.05 -11.50 15.60
CA VAL A 170 -3.82 -12.65 16.09
C VAL A 170 -5.28 -12.55 15.59
N PRO A 171 -5.90 -13.66 15.14
CA PRO A 171 -7.32 -13.71 14.76
C PRO A 171 -8.25 -13.17 15.86
N PRO A 172 -9.43 -12.59 15.52
CA PRO A 172 -10.37 -13.16 14.55
C PRO A 172 -10.70 -12.29 13.31
N ALA A 173 -10.13 -11.10 13.16
CA ALA A 173 -10.47 -10.24 12.03
C ALA A 173 -9.49 -10.47 10.87
N GLY A 174 -9.99 -10.89 9.70
CA GLY A 174 -9.27 -10.67 8.45
C GLY A 174 -9.04 -9.16 8.20
N PRO A 175 -8.20 -8.76 7.25
CA PRO A 175 -7.99 -7.36 6.92
C PRO A 175 -9.33 -6.70 6.63
N ALA A 176 -9.49 -5.48 7.15
CA ALA A 176 -10.67 -4.70 6.88
C ALA A 176 -10.89 -4.60 5.37
N ARG A 177 -12.15 -4.68 4.93
CA ARG A 177 -12.58 -4.49 3.54
C ARG A 177 -11.92 -3.26 2.88
N ALA A 178 -11.70 -2.21 3.68
CA ALA A 178 -10.97 -1.00 3.32
C ALA A 178 -9.52 -1.28 2.85
N THR A 179 -8.74 -2.10 3.57
CA THR A 179 -7.36 -2.44 3.20
C THR A 179 -7.29 -3.10 1.83
N LEU A 180 -8.17 -4.06 1.54
CA LEU A 180 -8.21 -4.74 0.23
C LEU A 180 -8.71 -3.82 -0.88
N GLN A 181 -9.67 -2.93 -0.58
CA GLN A 181 -10.13 -1.92 -1.54
C GLN A 181 -9.02 -0.92 -1.87
N GLY A 182 -8.28 -0.47 -0.86
CA GLY A 182 -7.10 0.38 -1.02
C GLY A 182 -6.01 -0.31 -1.84
N LEU A 183 -5.72 -1.59 -1.56
CA LEU A 183 -4.75 -2.38 -2.33
C LEU A 183 -5.17 -2.49 -3.80
N ARG A 184 -6.43 -2.83 -4.09
CA ARG A 184 -6.95 -2.89 -5.47
C ARG A 184 -6.86 -1.54 -6.18
N TRP A 185 -7.16 -0.44 -5.49
CA TRP A 185 -6.97 0.90 -6.04
C TRP A 185 -5.50 1.16 -6.38
N LEU A 186 -4.58 0.82 -5.47
CA LEU A 186 -3.15 1.02 -5.66
C LEU A 186 -2.63 0.23 -6.87
N LEU A 187 -3.05 -1.02 -7.02
CA LEU A 187 -2.67 -1.87 -8.15
C LEU A 187 -3.15 -1.33 -9.49
N ARG A 188 -4.36 -0.75 -9.55
CA ARG A 188 -4.87 -0.11 -10.77
C ARG A 188 -4.17 1.20 -11.08
N ALA A 189 -3.79 1.96 -10.05
CA ALA A 189 -3.06 3.22 -10.23
C ALA A 189 -1.59 3.00 -10.62
N ALA A 190 -1.01 1.85 -10.27
CA ALA A 190 0.38 1.48 -10.54
C ALA A 190 0.58 0.75 -11.89
N ALA A 191 -0.49 0.54 -12.66
CA ALA A 191 -0.54 -0.31 -13.85
C ALA A 191 -0.87 0.48 -15.10
#